data_AF-A0A7S1TBR3-F1
#
_entry.id   AF-A0A7S1TBR3-F1
#
_cell.length_a   1.000
_cell.length_b   1.000
_cell.length_c   1.000
_cell.angle_alpha   90.00
_cell.angle_beta   90.00
_cell.angle_gamma   90.00
#
_symmetry.space_group_name_H-M   'P 1'
#
loop_
_entity.id
_entity.type
_entity.pdbx_description
1 polymer ?
#
loop_
_entity_poly.entity_id
_entity_poly.type
_entity_poly.pdbx_seq_one_letter_code
_entity_poly.pdbx_strand_id
1 'polypeptide(L)'
;MSSDRTLDEVRSLFKNGEFIPAASRAKRGIEQLDRPENRAGSVTIRDVLKKAQLAALILAGRNTEAAALAPAVDLCFERAYSLYNGNELTAALADIQKLLSDKMTPENEMPLKQLLAQIHYRMGSYSESAEVYEGIYSRMTEPRRTRIWQRASGSQSGPSLERLQANLCAAFTVSGRSAEVLSMDLKLDAEGNYTGAYNLSCALIDAGDLAGAKVLLYNAIDWCRAVLEREEYSQEEIEDELALYRSQLAFILQSTGELQQAKDEYLNILKHKPTDRSLVAVISSNLASARDGEKMNLLDILKKMKVSVGEGQSLRLTQQQRRIVGMNRCLIQHELGKIEDALLDVRRLRDQFPMDVDLLLTEVALLSHEKKI
;
A
#
# COMPACT_ATOMS: atom_id res chain seq x y z
N MET A 1 -20.84 4.93 38.13
CA MET A 1 -19.37 4.90 37.98
C MET A 1 -18.93 6.31 37.61
N SER A 2 -17.90 6.87 38.24
CA SER A 2 -17.44 8.22 37.87
C SER A 2 -16.91 8.21 36.42
N SER A 3 -17.12 9.31 35.71
CA SER A 3 -16.61 9.53 34.35
C SER A 3 -15.09 9.40 34.26
N ASP A 4 -14.38 9.75 35.34
CA ASP A 4 -12.92 9.67 35.43
C ASP A 4 -12.42 8.21 35.42
N ARG A 5 -13.12 7.32 36.12
CA ARG A 5 -12.81 5.88 36.09
C ARG A 5 -12.93 5.30 34.69
N THR A 6 -13.86 5.80 33.88
CA THR A 6 -14.00 5.36 32.49
C THR A 6 -12.82 5.79 31.64
N LEU A 7 -12.33 7.03 31.81
CA LEU A 7 -11.17 7.52 31.09
C LEU A 7 -9.90 6.76 31.46
N ASP A 8 -9.71 6.44 32.75
CA ASP A 8 -8.56 5.66 33.21
C ASP A 8 -8.56 4.24 32.63
N GLU A 9 -9.72 3.58 32.59
CA GLU A 9 -9.88 2.26 31.98
C GLU A 9 -9.57 2.31 30.47
N VAL A 10 -10.09 3.32 29.75
CA VAL A 10 -9.75 3.51 28.32
C VAL A 10 -8.25 3.72 28.15
N ARG A 11 -7.63 4.58 28.96
CA ARG A 11 -6.19 4.85 28.91
C ARG A 11 -5.36 3.58 29.18
N SER A 12 -5.77 2.75 30.12
CA SER A 12 -5.12 1.46 30.39
C SER A 12 -5.17 0.54 29.17
N LEU A 13 -6.32 0.44 28.51
CA LEU A 13 -6.48 -0.39 27.32
C LEU A 13 -5.60 0.11 26.16
N PHE A 14 -5.48 1.43 25.97
CA PHE A 14 -4.55 2.00 24.99
C PHE A 14 -3.09 1.63 25.27
N LYS A 15 -2.65 1.68 26.54
CA LYS A 15 -1.28 1.31 26.93
C LYS A 15 -0.98 -0.16 26.65
N ASN A 16 -1.99 -1.02 26.73
CA ASN A 16 -1.87 -2.45 26.47
C ASN A 16 -2.05 -2.81 24.97
N GLY A 17 -2.29 -1.84 24.09
CA GLY A 17 -2.60 -2.09 22.67
C GLY A 17 -3.99 -2.69 22.42
N GLU A 18 -4.88 -2.68 23.42
CA GLU A 18 -6.21 -3.28 23.36
C GLU A 18 -7.24 -2.31 22.74
N PHE A 19 -7.07 -2.01 21.45
CA PHE A 19 -7.85 -0.95 20.79
C PHE A 19 -9.34 -1.27 20.61
N ILE A 20 -9.72 -2.51 20.29
CA ILE A 20 -11.14 -2.90 20.17
C ILE A 20 -11.87 -2.79 21.52
N PRO A 21 -11.32 -3.34 22.63
CA PRO A 21 -11.85 -3.09 23.97
C PRO A 21 -11.91 -1.60 24.33
N ALA A 22 -10.86 -0.83 24.00
CA ALA A 22 -10.82 0.61 24.29
C ALA A 22 -11.97 1.37 23.61
N ALA A 23 -12.20 1.11 22.31
CA ALA A 23 -13.31 1.69 21.56
C ALA A 23 -14.67 1.33 22.18
N SER A 24 -14.86 0.05 22.52
CA SER A 24 -16.09 -0.45 23.14
C SER A 24 -16.33 0.17 24.52
N ARG A 25 -15.26 0.38 25.30
CA ARG A 25 -15.35 0.99 26.63
C ARG A 25 -15.67 2.48 26.57
N ALA A 26 -15.07 3.20 25.62
CA ALA A 26 -15.34 4.60 25.36
C ALA A 26 -16.80 4.81 24.91
N LYS A 27 -17.29 3.98 23.98
CA LYS A 27 -18.70 3.97 23.53
C LYS A 27 -19.68 3.81 24.69
N ARG A 28 -19.48 2.79 25.54
CA ARG A 28 -20.32 2.58 26.74
C ARG A 28 -20.26 3.76 27.70
N GLY A 29 -19.10 4.42 27.82
CA GLY A 29 -18.95 5.64 28.60
C GLY A 29 -19.82 6.79 28.07
N ILE A 30 -19.83 7.00 26.76
CA ILE A 30 -20.68 8.00 26.09
C ILE A 30 -22.16 7.69 26.32
N GLU A 31 -22.59 6.44 26.10
CA GLU A 31 -23.97 6.00 26.33
C GLU A 31 -24.44 6.22 27.78
N GLN A 32 -23.54 6.05 28.76
CA GLN A 32 -23.84 6.34 30.17
C GLN A 32 -24.03 7.84 30.44
N LEU A 33 -23.26 8.70 29.78
CA LEU A 33 -23.35 10.16 29.89
C LEU A 33 -24.57 10.75 29.16
N ASP A 34 -25.08 10.05 28.16
CA ASP A 34 -26.26 10.50 27.39
C ASP A 34 -27.59 10.14 28.07
N ARG A 35 -27.56 9.30 29.12
CA ARG A 35 -28.72 9.01 29.95
C ARG A 35 -29.26 10.29 30.61
N PRO A 36 -30.60 10.49 30.69
CA PRO A 36 -31.21 11.71 31.22
C PRO A 36 -30.70 12.08 32.63
N GLU A 37 -30.50 11.06 33.47
CA GLU A 37 -30.04 11.16 34.86
C GLU A 37 -28.59 11.69 34.98
N ASN A 38 -27.79 11.55 33.92
CA ASN A 38 -26.37 11.89 33.88
C ASN A 38 -26.04 13.02 32.88
N ARG A 39 -27.05 13.67 32.31
CA ARG A 39 -26.86 14.72 31.28
C ARG A 39 -26.04 15.92 31.74
N ALA A 40 -25.92 16.11 33.07
CA ALA A 40 -24.99 17.09 33.66
C ALA A 40 -23.52 16.68 33.57
N GLY A 41 -23.20 15.49 33.02
CA GLY A 41 -21.85 15.06 32.71
C GLY A 41 -21.16 16.05 31.78
N SER A 42 -19.94 16.47 32.16
CA SER A 42 -19.17 17.50 31.46
C SER A 42 -19.07 17.19 29.97
N VAL A 43 -19.54 18.13 29.13
CA VAL A 43 -19.43 18.09 27.66
C VAL A 43 -18.01 17.75 27.21
N THR A 44 -17.01 18.24 27.96
CA THR A 44 -15.59 17.95 27.75
C THR A 44 -15.27 16.46 27.84
N ILE A 45 -15.82 15.73 28.81
CA ILE A 45 -15.54 14.29 28.97
C ILE A 45 -16.19 13.49 27.85
N ARG A 46 -17.39 13.88 27.42
CA ARG A 46 -18.06 13.26 26.26
C ARG A 46 -17.20 13.40 25.01
N ASP A 47 -16.67 14.59 24.75
CA ASP A 47 -15.81 14.84 23.58
C ASP A 47 -14.48 14.07 23.67
N VAL A 48 -13.85 14.01 24.85
CA VAL A 48 -12.64 13.20 25.05
C VAL A 48 -12.91 11.73 24.78
N LEU A 49 -14.03 11.18 25.28
CA LEU A 49 -14.38 9.78 25.02
C LEU A 49 -14.66 9.50 23.55
N LYS A 50 -15.33 10.42 22.83
CA LYS A 50 -15.54 10.27 21.38
C LYS A 50 -14.23 10.30 20.61
N LYS A 51 -13.30 11.22 20.96
CA LYS A 51 -11.96 11.27 20.36
C LYS A 51 -11.14 10.01 20.65
N ALA A 52 -11.21 9.51 21.89
CA ALA A 52 -10.56 8.25 22.27
C ALA A 52 -11.18 7.05 21.54
N GLN A 53 -12.51 7.00 21.40
CA GLN A 53 -13.18 5.98 20.61
C GLN A 53 -12.74 6.03 19.14
N LEU A 54 -12.69 7.21 18.53
CA LEU A 54 -12.23 7.38 17.15
C LEU A 54 -10.79 6.88 16.98
N ALA A 55 -9.86 7.33 17.81
CA ALA A 55 -8.47 6.90 17.76
C ALA A 55 -8.33 5.37 17.92
N ALA A 56 -9.09 4.78 18.85
CA ALA A 56 -9.10 3.33 19.05
C ALA A 56 -9.65 2.58 17.83
N LEU A 57 -10.70 3.10 17.17
CA LEU A 57 -11.24 2.51 15.94
C LEU A 57 -10.23 2.57 14.79
N ILE A 58 -9.52 3.69 14.63
CA ILE A 58 -8.46 3.84 13.61
C ILE A 58 -7.33 2.84 13.87
N LEU A 59 -6.81 2.76 15.10
CA LEU A 59 -5.74 1.83 15.46
C LEU A 59 -6.17 0.36 15.36
N ALA A 60 -7.45 0.07 15.56
CA ALA A 60 -8.03 -1.27 15.36
C ALA A 60 -8.35 -1.59 13.88
N GLY A 61 -8.10 -0.67 12.94
CA GLY A 61 -8.45 -0.85 11.53
C GLY A 61 -9.97 -0.85 11.23
N ARG A 62 -10.80 -0.36 12.17
CA ARG A 62 -12.27 -0.24 12.03
C ARG A 62 -12.64 1.04 11.29
N ASN A 63 -12.12 1.15 10.07
CA ASN A 63 -12.12 2.36 9.25
C ASN A 63 -13.52 2.94 8.97
N THR A 64 -14.50 2.10 8.65
CA THR A 64 -15.88 2.53 8.39
C THR A 64 -16.53 3.16 9.62
N GLU A 65 -16.34 2.55 10.80
CA GLU A 65 -16.87 3.08 12.06
C GLU A 65 -16.15 4.37 12.47
N ALA A 66 -14.83 4.43 12.27
CA ALA A 66 -14.05 5.63 12.52
C ALA A 66 -14.51 6.81 11.64
N ALA A 67 -14.67 6.57 10.33
CA ALA A 67 -15.14 7.58 9.38
C ALA A 67 -16.55 8.10 9.73
N ALA A 68 -17.44 7.23 10.21
CA ALA A 68 -18.79 7.62 10.64
C ALA A 68 -18.79 8.45 11.94
N LEU A 69 -17.85 8.21 12.85
CA LEU A 69 -17.76 8.90 14.14
C LEU A 69 -17.06 10.27 14.04
N ALA A 70 -16.09 10.40 13.14
CA ALA A 70 -15.24 11.59 13.03
C ALA A 70 -15.99 12.94 12.88
N PRO A 71 -17.10 13.07 12.13
CA PRO A 71 -17.88 14.31 12.06
C PRO A 71 -18.41 14.78 13.42
N ALA A 72 -18.68 13.85 14.35
CA ALA A 72 -19.24 14.17 15.67
C ALA A 72 -18.25 14.84 16.64
N VAL A 73 -16.98 14.97 16.25
CA VAL A 73 -15.89 15.60 17.02
C VAL A 73 -15.04 16.58 16.19
N ASP A 74 -15.53 17.00 15.02
CA ASP A 74 -14.84 17.89 14.05
C ASP A 74 -13.42 17.43 13.68
N LEU A 75 -13.23 16.11 13.55
CA LEU A 75 -11.95 15.49 13.16
C LEU A 75 -11.99 15.08 11.68
N CYS A 76 -12.14 16.08 10.81
CA CYS A 76 -12.30 15.86 9.36
C CYS A 76 -11.07 15.21 8.70
N PHE A 77 -9.85 15.46 9.20
CA PHE A 77 -8.64 14.81 8.68
C PHE A 77 -8.66 13.30 8.98
N GLU A 78 -8.98 12.93 10.21
CA GLU A 78 -9.12 11.55 10.66
C GLU A 78 -10.24 10.82 9.90
N ARG A 79 -11.30 11.54 9.50
CA ARG A 79 -12.32 11.00 8.58
C ARG A 79 -11.70 10.64 7.22
N ALA A 80 -11.01 11.59 6.59
CA ALA A 80 -10.36 11.38 5.29
C ALA A 80 -9.35 10.21 5.36
N TYR A 81 -8.55 10.17 6.43
CA TYR A 81 -7.58 9.10 6.69
C TYR A 81 -8.27 7.74 6.89
N SER A 82 -9.37 7.69 7.63
CA SER A 82 -10.15 6.47 7.83
C SER A 82 -10.78 5.99 6.52
N LEU A 83 -11.32 6.89 5.70
CA LEU A 83 -11.86 6.55 4.36
C LEU A 83 -10.76 6.01 3.45
N TYR A 84 -9.58 6.65 3.44
CA TYR A 84 -8.41 6.17 2.71
C TYR A 84 -8.02 4.75 3.14
N ASN A 85 -7.86 4.50 4.44
CA ASN A 85 -7.52 3.17 4.96
C ASN A 85 -8.64 2.15 4.68
N GLY A 86 -9.89 2.59 4.71
CA GLY A 86 -11.09 1.82 4.38
C GLY A 86 -11.30 1.59 2.88
N ASN A 87 -10.40 2.09 2.03
CA ASN A 87 -10.46 1.95 0.57
C ASN A 87 -11.59 2.74 -0.12
N GLU A 88 -12.20 3.69 0.58
CA GLU A 88 -13.20 4.62 0.05
C GLU A 88 -12.50 5.84 -0.58
N LEU A 89 -11.67 5.60 -1.61
CA LEU A 89 -10.69 6.57 -2.12
C LEU A 89 -11.33 7.84 -2.69
N THR A 90 -12.45 7.73 -3.39
CA THR A 90 -13.17 8.90 -3.95
C THR A 90 -13.70 9.82 -2.87
N ALA A 91 -14.24 9.25 -1.78
CA ALA A 91 -14.72 10.04 -0.65
C ALA A 91 -13.55 10.66 0.13
N ALA A 92 -12.46 9.91 0.32
CA ALA A 92 -11.23 10.43 0.93
C ALA A 92 -10.63 11.60 0.13
N LEU A 93 -10.64 11.50 -1.21
CA LEU A 93 -10.16 12.57 -2.10
C LEU A 93 -11.01 13.85 -1.97
N ALA A 94 -12.33 13.71 -1.98
CA ALA A 94 -13.23 14.85 -1.82
C ALA A 94 -13.02 15.55 -0.45
N ASP A 95 -12.85 14.76 0.61
CA ASP A 95 -12.59 15.28 1.96
C ASP A 95 -11.25 16.02 2.07
N ILE A 96 -10.17 15.44 1.53
CA ILE A 96 -8.84 16.05 1.63
C ILE A 96 -8.74 17.33 0.79
N GLN A 97 -9.37 17.37 -0.38
CA GLN A 97 -9.45 18.57 -1.22
C GLN A 97 -10.24 19.69 -0.53
N LYS A 98 -11.33 19.35 0.15
CA LYS A 98 -12.10 20.31 0.95
C LYS A 98 -11.27 20.85 2.13
N LEU A 99 -10.51 20.00 2.81
CA LEU A 99 -9.62 20.45 3.88
C LEU A 99 -8.52 21.39 3.39
N LEU A 100 -7.94 21.09 2.23
CA LEU A 100 -6.91 21.93 1.60
C LEU A 100 -7.43 23.30 1.17
N SER A 101 -8.71 23.40 0.79
CA SER A 101 -9.34 24.67 0.41
C SER A 101 -9.86 25.47 1.60
N ASP A 102 -10.54 24.82 2.55
CA ASP A 102 -11.29 25.52 3.60
C ASP A 102 -10.52 25.66 4.92
N LYS A 103 -9.63 24.72 5.24
CA LYS A 103 -9.03 24.57 6.59
C LYS A 103 -7.49 24.42 6.58
N MET A 104 -6.83 24.72 5.46
CA MET A 104 -5.38 24.61 5.37
C MET A 104 -4.68 25.72 6.19
N THR A 105 -3.73 25.31 7.00
CA THR A 105 -2.81 26.18 7.74
C THR A 105 -1.37 25.72 7.49
N PRO A 106 -0.35 26.55 7.76
CA PRO A 106 1.05 26.14 7.64
C PRO A 106 1.40 24.87 8.44
N GLU A 107 0.74 24.65 9.57
CA GLU A 107 0.99 23.52 10.48
C GLU A 107 0.42 22.21 9.94
N ASN A 108 -0.70 22.25 9.20
CA ASN A 108 -1.38 21.05 8.69
C ASN A 108 -1.18 20.80 7.19
N GLU A 109 -0.64 21.76 6.43
CA GLU A 109 -0.45 21.66 4.98
C GLU A 109 0.27 20.36 4.57
N MET A 110 1.31 19.98 5.34
CA MET A 110 2.14 18.82 5.04
C MET A 110 1.38 17.49 5.22
N PRO A 111 0.81 17.16 6.40
CA PRO A 111 -0.06 15.99 6.54
C PRO A 111 -1.17 15.91 5.50
N LEU A 112 -1.80 17.06 5.17
CA LEU A 112 -2.87 17.11 4.17
C LEU A 112 -2.36 16.71 2.78
N LYS A 113 -1.23 17.28 2.35
CA LYS A 113 -0.63 16.97 1.04
C LYS A 113 -0.07 15.56 0.97
N GLN A 114 0.49 15.04 2.06
CA GLN A 114 0.94 13.64 2.09
C GLN A 114 -0.23 12.67 1.92
N LEU A 115 -1.33 12.89 2.63
CA LEU A 115 -2.53 12.06 2.45
C LEU A 115 -3.11 12.20 1.04
N LEU A 116 -3.13 13.41 0.48
CA LEU A 116 -3.54 13.64 -0.92
C LEU A 116 -2.67 12.82 -1.90
N ALA A 117 -1.34 12.87 -1.76
CA ALA A 117 -0.43 12.12 -2.62
C ALA A 117 -0.63 10.60 -2.50
N GLN A 118 -0.86 10.10 -1.28
CA GLN A 118 -1.17 8.69 -1.01
C GLN A 118 -2.51 8.25 -1.64
N ILE A 119 -3.54 9.09 -1.57
CA ILE A 119 -4.83 8.85 -2.20
C ILE A 119 -4.66 8.74 -3.71
N HIS A 120 -4.00 9.72 -4.35
CA HIS A 120 -3.71 9.67 -5.79
C HIS A 120 -2.93 8.41 -6.18
N TYR A 121 -1.91 8.03 -5.39
CA TYR A 121 -1.13 6.82 -5.64
C TYR A 121 -2.01 5.56 -5.62
N ARG A 122 -2.88 5.40 -4.62
CA ARG A 122 -3.78 4.23 -4.53
C ARG A 122 -4.87 4.22 -5.58
N MET A 123 -5.32 5.39 -6.03
CA MET A 123 -6.24 5.50 -7.18
C MET A 123 -5.55 5.19 -8.51
N GLY A 124 -4.21 5.16 -8.54
CA GLY A 124 -3.41 4.98 -9.74
C GLY A 124 -3.24 6.26 -10.57
N SER A 125 -3.58 7.41 -10.01
CA SER A 125 -3.23 8.74 -10.52
C SER A 125 -1.78 9.05 -10.16
N TYR A 126 -0.85 8.30 -10.78
CA TYR A 126 0.55 8.29 -10.36
C TYR A 126 1.27 9.61 -10.65
N SER A 127 0.95 10.26 -11.77
CA SER A 127 1.52 11.56 -12.13
C SER A 127 1.14 12.64 -11.12
N GLU A 128 -0.13 12.71 -10.73
CA GLU A 128 -0.64 13.63 -9.72
C GLU A 128 -0.03 13.35 -8.33
N SER A 129 0.16 12.06 -7.99
CA SER A 129 0.87 11.67 -6.78
C SER A 129 2.32 12.17 -6.78
N ALA A 130 3.02 11.97 -7.89
CA ALA A 130 4.40 12.40 -8.08
C ALA A 130 4.54 13.92 -7.97
N GLU A 131 3.67 14.70 -8.63
CA GLU A 131 3.67 16.16 -8.55
C GLU A 131 3.48 16.68 -7.11
N VAL A 132 2.57 16.07 -6.34
CA VAL A 132 2.35 16.46 -4.95
C VAL A 132 3.57 16.12 -4.10
N TYR A 133 4.13 14.91 -4.22
CA TYR A 133 5.32 14.52 -3.47
C TYR A 133 6.55 15.34 -3.84
N GLU A 134 6.76 15.62 -5.13
CA GLU A 134 7.83 16.48 -5.64
C GLU A 134 7.73 17.87 -5.02
N GLY A 135 6.54 18.48 -5.07
CA GLY A 135 6.30 19.78 -4.47
C GLY A 135 6.45 19.81 -2.95
N ILE A 136 6.29 18.67 -2.26
CA ILE A 136 6.63 18.54 -0.84
C ILE A 136 8.16 18.46 -0.67
N TYR A 137 8.82 17.58 -1.44
CA TYR A 137 10.24 17.29 -1.34
C TYR A 137 11.11 18.52 -1.63
N SER A 138 10.84 19.26 -2.71
CA SER A 138 11.57 20.49 -3.05
C SER A 138 11.47 21.57 -1.98
N ARG A 139 10.39 21.58 -1.18
CA ARG A 139 10.25 22.50 -0.04
C ARG A 139 11.08 22.07 1.17
N MET A 140 11.19 20.77 1.41
CA MET A 140 11.95 20.23 2.55
C MET A 140 13.46 20.28 2.34
N THR A 141 13.92 20.19 1.09
CA THR A 141 15.35 20.25 0.74
C THR A 141 15.89 21.69 0.64
N GLU A 142 15.03 22.71 0.76
CA GLU A 142 15.44 24.12 0.81
C GLU A 142 15.69 24.57 2.26
N PRO A 143 16.95 24.91 2.65
CA PRO A 143 17.32 25.10 4.06
C PRO A 143 16.55 26.19 4.82
N ARG A 144 16.07 27.25 4.15
CA ARG A 144 15.32 28.32 4.81
C ARG A 144 13.90 27.86 5.15
N ARG A 145 13.24 27.15 4.22
CA ARG A 145 11.90 26.59 4.39
C ARG A 145 11.87 25.44 5.40
N THR A 146 12.91 24.60 5.45
CA THR A 146 13.03 23.53 6.46
C THR A 146 12.99 24.10 7.89
N ARG A 147 13.69 25.22 8.16
CA ARG A 147 13.72 25.84 9.50
C ARG A 147 12.40 26.46 9.90
N ILE A 148 11.68 27.07 8.96
CA ILE A 148 10.32 27.60 9.19
C ILE A 148 9.39 26.44 9.53
N TRP A 149 9.51 25.34 8.80
CA TRP A 149 8.69 24.15 9.00
C TRP A 149 8.97 23.44 10.34
N GLN A 150 10.23 23.22 10.71
CA GLN A 150 10.61 22.62 12.00
C GLN A 150 10.07 23.42 13.19
N ARG A 151 9.99 24.75 13.04
CA ARG A 151 9.39 25.63 14.06
C ARG A 151 7.87 25.53 14.10
N ALA A 152 7.21 25.41 12.95
CA ALA A 152 5.75 25.33 12.86
C ALA A 152 5.19 23.96 13.29
N SER A 153 5.91 22.87 13.01
CA SER A 153 5.44 21.50 13.29
C SER A 153 5.65 21.04 14.73
N GLY A 154 6.45 21.77 15.52
CA GLY A 154 6.84 21.36 16.87
C GLY A 154 7.65 20.05 16.93
N SER A 155 7.97 19.44 15.79
CA SER A 155 8.71 18.20 15.66
C SER A 155 10.07 18.49 15.02
N GLN A 156 11.15 18.15 15.73
CA GLN A 156 12.50 18.13 15.13
C GLN A 156 12.62 17.08 14.02
N SER A 157 11.78 16.06 14.08
CA SER A 157 11.73 14.94 13.13
C SER A 157 10.41 15.04 12.37
N GLY A 158 10.42 15.73 11.23
CA GLY A 158 9.31 15.61 10.29
C GLY A 158 9.10 14.19 9.81
N PRO A 159 8.14 13.96 8.89
CA PRO A 159 8.16 12.72 8.13
C PRO A 159 9.59 12.55 7.61
N SER A 160 10.24 11.41 7.92
CA SER A 160 11.64 11.22 7.57
C SER A 160 11.80 11.59 6.09
N LEU A 161 12.76 12.47 5.80
CA LEU A 161 13.04 12.90 4.43
C LEU A 161 13.26 11.67 3.53
N GLU A 162 13.81 10.59 4.10
CA GLU A 162 13.99 9.29 3.46
C GLU A 162 12.65 8.64 3.09
N ARG A 163 11.65 8.65 3.97
CA ARG A 163 10.31 8.10 3.68
C ARG A 163 9.61 8.90 2.57
N LEU A 164 9.74 10.22 2.59
CA LEU A 164 9.22 11.06 1.54
C LEU A 164 9.94 10.80 0.20
N GLN A 165 11.27 10.69 0.25
CA GLN A 165 12.10 10.38 -0.91
C GLN A 165 11.72 9.01 -1.50
N ALA A 166 11.55 7.99 -0.68
CA ALA A 166 11.13 6.66 -1.11
C ALA A 166 9.76 6.70 -1.81
N ASN A 167 8.78 7.39 -1.23
CA ASN A 167 7.45 7.55 -1.84
C ASN A 167 7.51 8.33 -3.16
N LEU A 168 8.34 9.36 -3.25
CA LEU A 168 8.55 10.12 -4.47
C LEU A 168 9.19 9.26 -5.56
N CYS A 169 10.24 8.49 -5.23
CA CYS A 169 10.88 7.58 -6.17
C CYS A 169 9.90 6.53 -6.70
N ALA A 170 9.08 5.95 -5.81
CA ALA A 170 8.03 5.02 -6.21
C ALA A 170 7.04 5.67 -7.19
N ALA A 171 6.54 6.87 -6.87
CA ALA A 171 5.61 7.61 -7.71
C ALA A 171 6.20 7.99 -9.07
N PHE A 172 7.46 8.43 -9.13
CA PHE A 172 8.17 8.70 -10.39
C PHE A 172 8.32 7.44 -11.24
N THR A 173 8.71 6.33 -10.62
CA THR A 173 8.92 5.06 -11.36
C THR A 173 7.62 4.60 -12.01
N VAL A 174 6.52 4.52 -11.24
CA VAL A 174 5.24 4.02 -11.77
C VAL A 174 4.51 5.02 -12.68
N SER A 175 4.92 6.29 -12.71
CA SER A 175 4.41 7.30 -13.66
C SER A 175 5.27 7.43 -14.93
N GLY A 176 6.27 6.56 -15.13
CA GLY A 176 7.17 6.61 -16.30
C GLY A 176 8.17 7.76 -16.26
N ARG A 177 8.41 8.35 -15.08
CA ARG A 177 9.39 9.42 -14.82
C ARG A 177 10.67 8.88 -14.17
N SER A 178 11.05 7.63 -14.48
CA SER A 178 12.21 6.96 -13.88
C SER A 178 13.53 7.74 -14.04
N ALA A 179 13.67 8.53 -15.12
CA ALA A 179 14.80 9.44 -15.31
C ALA A 179 15.00 10.43 -14.14
N GLU A 180 13.92 10.85 -13.48
CA GLU A 180 14.03 11.74 -12.32
C GLU A 180 14.63 11.01 -11.13
N VAL A 181 14.22 9.77 -10.87
CA VAL A 181 14.81 8.92 -9.83
C VAL A 181 16.31 8.72 -10.06
N LEU A 182 16.71 8.45 -11.31
CA LEU A 182 18.11 8.25 -11.69
C LEU A 182 18.97 9.53 -11.50
N SER A 183 18.34 10.71 -11.49
CA SER A 183 19.02 11.99 -11.27
C SER A 183 19.09 12.41 -9.80
N MET A 184 18.36 11.72 -8.91
CA MET A 184 18.33 12.05 -7.48
C MET A 184 19.62 11.59 -6.79
N ASP A 185 20.13 12.44 -5.90
CA ASP A 185 21.21 12.07 -4.97
C ASP A 185 20.63 11.19 -3.83
N LEU A 186 20.47 9.91 -4.13
CA LEU A 186 20.06 8.90 -3.17
C LEU A 186 21.30 8.48 -2.38
N LYS A 187 21.36 8.88 -1.10
CA LYS A 187 22.41 8.41 -0.19
C LYS A 187 22.14 6.96 0.18
N LEU A 188 22.66 6.05 -0.64
CA LEU A 188 22.50 4.61 -0.44
C LEU A 188 23.62 4.11 0.47
N ASP A 189 23.26 3.53 1.59
CA ASP A 189 24.19 2.91 2.53
C ASP A 189 23.62 1.63 3.14
N ALA A 190 24.51 0.84 3.73
CA ALA A 190 24.21 -0.38 4.44
C ALA A 190 23.55 -0.15 5.81
N GLU A 191 23.46 1.11 6.28
CA GLU A 191 23.03 1.44 7.63
C GLU A 191 21.53 1.70 7.75
N GLY A 192 20.85 2.00 6.64
CA GLY A 192 19.38 2.10 6.65
C GLY A 192 18.67 2.37 5.32
N ASN A 193 19.38 2.63 4.21
CA ASN A 193 18.72 3.02 2.96
C ASN A 193 18.59 1.90 1.90
N TYR A 194 18.38 0.66 2.34
CA TYR A 194 18.09 -0.46 1.44
C TYR A 194 16.75 -0.30 0.68
N THR A 195 15.80 0.47 1.24
CA THR A 195 14.55 0.82 0.57
C THR A 195 14.78 1.79 -0.60
N GLY A 196 15.72 2.73 -0.48
CA GLY A 196 16.16 3.59 -1.57
C GLY A 196 16.86 2.80 -2.68
N ALA A 197 17.69 1.82 -2.32
CA ALA A 197 18.33 0.93 -3.28
C ALA A 197 17.29 0.10 -4.07
N TYR A 198 16.26 -0.40 -3.40
CA TYR A 198 15.14 -1.08 -4.08
C TYR A 198 14.40 -0.15 -5.06
N ASN A 199 14.02 1.05 -4.63
CA ASN A 199 13.32 1.98 -5.52
C ASN A 199 14.16 2.40 -6.73
N LEU A 200 15.46 2.63 -6.53
CA LEU A 200 16.38 2.90 -7.63
C LEU A 200 16.53 1.69 -8.56
N SER A 201 16.51 0.46 -8.03
CA SER A 201 16.54 -0.74 -8.86
C SER A 201 15.29 -0.86 -9.74
N CYS A 202 14.10 -0.48 -9.22
CA CYS A 202 12.88 -0.43 -10.01
C CYS A 202 12.97 0.62 -11.13
N ALA A 203 13.55 1.80 -10.87
CA ALA A 203 13.78 2.82 -11.90
C ALA A 203 14.78 2.36 -12.97
N LEU A 204 15.83 1.62 -12.58
CA LEU A 204 16.78 1.01 -13.52
C LEU A 204 16.12 -0.07 -14.40
N ILE A 205 15.23 -0.90 -13.81
CA ILE A 205 14.44 -1.88 -14.57
C ILE A 205 13.57 -1.19 -15.62
N ASP A 206 12.86 -0.12 -15.24
CA ASP A 206 12.02 0.66 -16.15
C ASP A 206 12.85 1.32 -17.26
N ALA A 207 14.07 1.77 -16.95
CA ALA A 207 15.02 2.30 -17.92
C ALA A 207 15.70 1.21 -18.79
N GLY A 208 15.45 -0.08 -18.52
CA GLY A 208 16.04 -1.20 -19.24
C GLY A 208 17.45 -1.61 -18.80
N ASP A 209 18.02 -0.97 -17.77
CA ASP A 209 19.31 -1.36 -17.19
C ASP A 209 19.13 -2.50 -16.17
N LEU A 210 18.86 -3.69 -16.69
CA LEU A 210 18.68 -4.89 -15.89
C LEU A 210 19.96 -5.31 -15.15
N ALA A 211 21.13 -5.00 -15.70
CA ALA A 211 22.41 -5.36 -15.09
C ALA A 211 22.69 -4.51 -13.83
N GLY A 212 22.53 -3.18 -13.95
CA GLY A 212 22.64 -2.26 -12.81
C GLY A 212 21.60 -2.56 -11.74
N ALA A 213 20.34 -2.81 -12.14
CA ALA A 213 19.28 -3.18 -11.22
C ALA A 213 19.58 -4.47 -10.45
N LYS A 214 20.12 -5.50 -11.12
CA LYS A 214 20.49 -6.78 -10.50
C LYS A 214 21.52 -6.60 -9.38
N VAL A 215 22.59 -5.85 -9.66
CA VAL A 215 23.64 -5.54 -8.67
C VAL A 215 23.05 -4.80 -7.47
N LEU A 216 22.19 -3.81 -7.73
CA LEU A 216 21.62 -3.01 -6.68
C LEU A 216 20.63 -3.79 -5.79
N LEU A 217 19.87 -4.73 -6.37
CA LEU A 217 18.99 -5.61 -5.61
C LEU A 217 19.75 -6.57 -4.71
N TYR A 218 20.89 -7.12 -5.14
CA TYR A 218 21.75 -7.92 -4.26
C TYR A 218 22.18 -7.10 -3.04
N ASN A 219 22.66 -5.87 -3.25
CA ASN A 219 23.02 -4.98 -2.16
C ASN A 219 21.83 -4.69 -1.23
N ALA A 220 20.66 -4.39 -1.80
CA ALA A 220 19.45 -4.12 -1.01
C ALA A 220 19.03 -5.32 -0.16
N ILE A 221 19.13 -6.54 -0.70
CA ILE A 221 18.84 -7.79 0.02
C ILE A 221 19.83 -7.99 1.18
N ASP A 222 21.12 -7.84 0.93
CA ASP A 222 22.17 -8.02 1.94
C ASP A 222 22.06 -6.98 3.05
N TRP A 223 21.82 -5.71 2.70
CA TRP A 223 21.65 -4.63 3.66
C TRP A 223 20.38 -4.79 4.49
N CYS A 224 19.24 -5.11 3.85
CA CYS A 224 17.98 -5.37 4.54
C CYS A 224 18.14 -6.51 5.55
N ARG A 225 18.76 -7.63 5.13
CA ARG A 225 19.03 -8.77 6.01
C ARG A 225 19.90 -8.36 7.21
N ALA A 226 21.02 -7.67 6.96
CA ALA A 226 21.93 -7.26 8.03
C ALA A 226 21.27 -6.32 9.04
N VAL A 227 20.41 -5.39 8.59
CA VAL A 227 19.63 -4.51 9.47
C VAL A 227 18.66 -5.30 10.33
N LEU A 228 17.86 -6.19 9.72
CA LEU A 228 16.85 -6.98 10.43
C LEU A 228 17.48 -7.99 11.41
N GLU A 229 18.60 -8.62 11.06
CA GLU A 229 19.36 -9.48 11.96
C GLU A 229 19.93 -8.72 13.16
N ARG A 230 20.45 -7.50 12.94
CA ARG A 230 20.93 -6.61 14.02
C ARG A 230 19.80 -6.17 14.95
N GLU A 231 18.59 -6.02 14.43
CA GLU A 231 17.39 -5.70 15.20
C GLU A 231 16.69 -6.94 15.79
N GLU A 232 17.34 -8.11 15.72
CA GLU A 232 16.89 -9.37 16.30
C GLU A 232 15.52 -9.86 15.78
N TYR A 233 15.16 -9.49 14.55
CA TYR A 233 14.00 -10.06 13.87
C TYR A 233 14.19 -11.57 13.66
N SER A 234 13.10 -12.32 13.74
CA SER A 234 13.12 -13.75 13.47
C SER A 234 13.42 -14.05 12.01
N GLN A 235 13.92 -15.26 11.73
CA GLN A 235 14.17 -15.69 10.34
C GLN A 235 12.89 -15.71 9.47
N GLU A 236 11.72 -15.92 10.09
CA GLU A 236 10.45 -15.83 9.37
C GLU A 236 10.13 -14.39 8.96
N GLU A 237 10.32 -13.43 9.86
CA GLU A 237 10.13 -12.00 9.57
C GLU A 237 11.14 -11.48 8.54
N ILE A 238 12.40 -11.93 8.64
CA ILE A 238 13.45 -11.59 7.66
C ILE A 238 13.06 -12.09 6.26
N GLU A 239 12.64 -13.35 6.12
CA GLU A 239 12.26 -13.90 4.81
C GLU A 239 10.97 -13.26 4.27
N ASP A 240 10.04 -12.83 5.13
CA ASP A 240 8.84 -12.09 4.72
C ASP A 240 9.19 -10.70 4.16
N GLU A 241 10.06 -9.95 4.84
CA GLU A 241 10.53 -8.64 4.37
C GLU A 241 11.37 -8.75 3.09
N LEU A 242 12.25 -9.74 3.01
CA LEU A 242 13.08 -9.97 1.82
C LEU A 242 12.29 -10.47 0.60
N ALA A 243 11.08 -10.99 0.79
CA ALA A 243 10.27 -11.55 -0.29
C ALA A 243 10.05 -10.54 -1.43
N LEU A 244 9.85 -9.25 -1.11
CA LEU A 244 9.66 -8.19 -2.11
C LEU A 244 10.89 -8.03 -3.01
N TYR A 245 12.06 -7.87 -2.40
CA TYR A 245 13.33 -7.66 -3.09
C TYR A 245 13.72 -8.88 -3.93
N ARG A 246 13.59 -10.08 -3.35
CA ARG A 246 13.86 -11.36 -4.00
C ARG A 246 12.92 -11.60 -5.18
N SER A 247 11.65 -11.19 -5.08
CA SER A 247 10.70 -11.29 -6.19
C SER A 247 11.10 -10.42 -7.39
N GLN A 248 11.62 -9.23 -7.13
CA GLN A 248 12.09 -8.30 -8.16
C GLN A 248 13.39 -8.81 -8.81
N LEU A 249 14.29 -9.41 -8.02
CA LEU A 249 15.48 -10.07 -8.53
C LEU A 249 15.13 -11.27 -9.42
N ALA A 250 14.18 -12.11 -8.99
CA ALA A 250 13.68 -13.23 -9.78
C ALA A 250 13.03 -12.77 -11.10
N PHE A 251 12.34 -11.61 -11.09
CA PHE A 251 11.85 -11.01 -12.33
C PHE A 251 12.98 -10.63 -13.28
N ILE A 252 14.06 -10.01 -12.79
CA ILE A 252 15.24 -9.72 -13.63
C ILE A 252 15.83 -11.00 -14.21
N LEU A 253 16.04 -12.03 -13.39
CA LEU A 253 16.53 -13.34 -13.84
C LEU A 253 15.65 -13.93 -14.95
N GLN A 254 14.32 -13.83 -14.80
CA GLN A 254 13.39 -14.26 -15.83
C GLN A 254 13.54 -13.43 -17.11
N SER A 255 13.62 -12.09 -17.00
CA SER A 255 13.76 -11.18 -18.13
C SER A 255 15.11 -11.32 -18.86
N THR A 256 16.16 -11.77 -18.19
CA THR A 256 17.48 -12.03 -18.78
C THR A 256 17.65 -13.47 -19.31
N GLY A 257 16.61 -14.31 -19.22
CA GLY A 257 16.62 -15.68 -19.71
C GLY A 257 17.20 -16.72 -18.74
N GLU A 258 17.54 -16.32 -17.50
CA GLU A 258 17.98 -17.20 -16.42
C GLU A 258 16.78 -17.95 -15.77
N LEU A 259 15.94 -18.58 -16.60
CA LEU A 259 14.60 -19.07 -16.22
C LEU A 259 14.62 -20.05 -15.04
N GLN A 260 15.59 -20.97 -14.99
CA GLN A 260 15.67 -21.94 -13.89
C GLN A 260 15.93 -21.25 -12.55
N GLN A 261 16.86 -20.29 -12.51
CA GLN A 261 17.16 -19.53 -11.29
C GLN A 261 15.95 -18.69 -10.85
N ALA A 262 15.26 -18.06 -11.80
CA ALA A 262 14.03 -17.31 -11.52
C ALA A 262 12.94 -18.20 -10.89
N LYS A 263 12.70 -19.39 -11.47
CA LYS A 263 11.73 -20.36 -10.94
C LYS A 263 12.09 -20.83 -9.53
N ASP A 264 13.35 -21.20 -9.31
CA ASP A 264 13.83 -21.66 -8.01
C ASP A 264 13.63 -20.57 -6.95
N GLU A 265 13.91 -19.32 -7.32
CA GLU A 265 13.73 -18.17 -6.45
C GLU A 265 12.25 -17.90 -6.12
N TYR A 266 11.36 -17.92 -7.11
CA TYR A 266 9.91 -17.80 -6.89
C TYR A 266 9.36 -18.91 -5.99
N LEU A 267 9.77 -20.16 -6.21
CA LEU A 267 9.36 -21.29 -5.38
C LEU A 267 9.89 -21.17 -3.96
N ASN A 268 11.14 -20.70 -3.79
CA ASN A 268 11.71 -20.49 -2.47
C ASN A 268 10.95 -19.42 -1.70
N ILE A 269 10.62 -18.28 -2.33
CA ILE A 269 9.81 -17.24 -1.68
C ILE A 269 8.44 -17.80 -1.25
N LEU A 270 7.74 -18.52 -2.14
CA LEU A 270 6.42 -19.09 -1.83
C LEU A 270 6.46 -20.12 -0.69
N LYS A 271 7.59 -20.82 -0.50
CA LYS A 271 7.80 -21.78 0.60
C LYS A 271 7.79 -21.10 1.97
N HIS A 272 8.26 -19.85 2.06
CA HIS A 272 8.25 -19.05 3.28
C HIS A 272 6.90 -18.39 3.59
N LYS A 273 5.87 -18.60 2.73
CA LYS A 273 4.49 -18.14 2.93
C LYS A 273 4.38 -16.64 3.24
N PRO A 274 4.75 -15.76 2.29
CA PRO A 274 4.72 -14.33 2.53
C PRO A 274 3.34 -13.84 3.01
N THR A 275 3.35 -12.89 3.94
CA THR A 275 2.13 -12.31 4.52
C THR A 275 1.39 -11.45 3.50
N ASP A 276 2.13 -10.75 2.62
CA ASP A 276 1.54 -9.97 1.54
C ASP A 276 0.97 -10.85 0.42
N ARG A 277 -0.36 -10.96 0.42
CA ARG A 277 -1.09 -11.73 -0.59
C ARG A 277 -1.02 -11.14 -1.99
N SER A 278 -0.83 -9.82 -2.11
CA SER A 278 -0.67 -9.16 -3.40
C SER A 278 0.67 -9.58 -4.03
N LEU A 279 1.73 -9.60 -3.23
CA LEU A 279 3.03 -10.13 -3.64
C LEU A 279 2.97 -11.62 -4.03
N VAL A 280 2.27 -12.46 -3.24
CA VAL A 280 2.05 -13.88 -3.57
C VAL A 280 1.38 -14.05 -4.93
N ALA A 281 0.39 -13.20 -5.26
CA ALA A 281 -0.29 -13.24 -6.55
C ALA A 281 0.65 -12.85 -7.71
N VAL A 282 1.50 -11.84 -7.52
CA VAL A 282 2.53 -11.43 -8.52
C VAL A 282 3.54 -12.55 -8.74
N ILE A 283 4.12 -13.10 -7.67
CA ILE A 283 5.09 -14.20 -7.75
C ILE A 283 4.49 -15.42 -8.45
N SER A 284 3.26 -15.78 -8.09
CA SER A 284 2.56 -16.92 -8.71
C SER A 284 2.28 -16.68 -10.20
N SER A 285 1.97 -15.43 -10.57
CA SER A 285 1.79 -15.03 -11.96
C SER A 285 3.09 -15.15 -12.74
N ASN A 286 4.20 -14.63 -12.22
CA ASN A 286 5.50 -14.68 -12.86
C ASN A 286 6.02 -16.13 -12.98
N LEU A 287 5.86 -16.94 -11.93
CA LEU A 287 6.22 -18.36 -11.92
C LEU A 287 5.47 -19.13 -13.03
N ALA A 288 4.19 -18.85 -13.23
CA ALA A 288 3.45 -19.45 -14.35
C ALA A 288 4.05 -19.05 -15.70
N SER A 289 4.42 -17.79 -15.88
CA SER A 289 5.06 -17.32 -17.12
C SER A 289 6.47 -17.89 -17.31
N ALA A 290 7.20 -18.20 -16.23
CA ALA A 290 8.56 -18.73 -16.28
C ALA A 290 8.64 -20.26 -16.56
N ARG A 291 7.50 -20.96 -16.64
CA ARG A 291 7.46 -22.44 -16.69
C ARG A 291 8.04 -23.08 -17.96
N ASP A 292 8.27 -22.32 -19.03
CA ASP A 292 8.86 -22.79 -20.31
C ASP A 292 8.38 -24.18 -20.78
N GLY A 293 7.05 -24.37 -20.87
CA GLY A 293 6.45 -25.63 -21.30
C GLY A 293 6.46 -26.77 -20.26
N GLU A 294 7.05 -26.58 -19.09
CA GLU A 294 7.01 -27.55 -17.99
C GLU A 294 5.58 -27.70 -17.44
N LYS A 295 5.23 -28.94 -17.09
CA LYS A 295 3.97 -29.24 -16.43
C LYS A 295 4.02 -28.76 -14.98
N MET A 296 3.36 -27.64 -14.70
CA MET A 296 3.12 -27.15 -13.35
C MET A 296 1.68 -27.41 -12.91
N ASN A 297 1.46 -27.44 -11.59
CA ASN A 297 0.11 -27.49 -11.03
C ASN A 297 -0.59 -26.13 -11.16
N LEU A 298 -1.13 -25.85 -12.34
CA LEU A 298 -1.82 -24.59 -12.67
C LEU A 298 -3.02 -24.30 -11.75
N LEU A 299 -3.67 -25.34 -11.20
CA LEU A 299 -4.76 -25.16 -10.23
C LEU A 299 -4.26 -24.56 -8.91
N ASP A 300 -3.07 -24.96 -8.44
CA ASP A 300 -2.46 -24.39 -7.24
C ASP A 300 -2.04 -22.93 -7.46
N ILE A 301 -1.43 -22.65 -8.61
CA ILE A 301 -1.08 -21.28 -9.01
C ILE A 301 -2.33 -20.40 -9.07
N LEU A 302 -3.40 -20.86 -9.72
CA LEU A 302 -4.66 -20.12 -9.83
C LEU A 302 -5.27 -19.80 -8.47
N LYS A 303 -5.17 -20.71 -7.49
CA LYS A 303 -5.62 -20.47 -6.11
C LYS A 303 -4.82 -19.35 -5.43
N LYS A 304 -3.51 -19.33 -5.60
CA LYS A 304 -2.63 -18.28 -5.05
C LYS A 304 -2.88 -16.91 -5.72
N MET A 305 -3.23 -16.91 -7.01
CA MET A 305 -3.61 -15.70 -7.74
C MET A 305 -5.02 -15.17 -7.41
N LYS A 306 -5.91 -15.98 -6.80
CA LYS A 306 -7.31 -15.59 -6.54
C LYS A 306 -7.45 -14.33 -5.67
N VAL A 307 -6.41 -13.98 -4.90
CA VAL A 307 -6.43 -12.84 -3.98
C VAL A 307 -6.34 -11.48 -4.69
N SER A 308 -5.84 -11.42 -5.93
CA SER A 308 -5.72 -10.17 -6.71
C SER A 308 -7.06 -9.62 -7.25
N VAL A 309 -8.17 -10.34 -7.02
CA VAL A 309 -9.47 -10.10 -7.67
C VAL A 309 -10.52 -9.56 -6.71
N GLY A 310 -10.33 -9.69 -5.39
CA GLY A 310 -11.20 -9.06 -4.39
C GLY A 310 -11.04 -7.54 -4.39
N GLU A 311 -12.15 -6.80 -4.43
CA GLU A 311 -12.22 -5.34 -4.61
C GLU A 311 -11.35 -4.52 -3.62
N GLY A 312 -11.07 -5.05 -2.43
CA GLY A 312 -10.22 -4.39 -1.42
C GLY A 312 -8.71 -4.71 -1.50
N GLN A 313 -8.30 -5.85 -2.08
CA GLN A 313 -6.89 -6.29 -2.12
C GLN A 313 -6.23 -6.06 -3.49
N SER A 314 -7.02 -5.90 -4.55
CA SER A 314 -6.55 -5.55 -5.89
C SER A 314 -5.81 -4.19 -5.93
N LEU A 315 -6.13 -3.27 -5.02
CA LEU A 315 -5.60 -1.90 -5.01
C LEU A 315 -4.20 -1.75 -4.40
N ARG A 316 -3.62 -2.83 -3.85
CA ARG A 316 -2.21 -2.85 -3.46
C ARG A 316 -1.26 -3.07 -4.64
N LEU A 317 -1.75 -3.70 -5.71
CA LEU A 317 -1.01 -3.84 -6.96
C LEU A 317 -1.03 -2.52 -7.72
N THR A 318 0.00 -2.24 -8.51
CA THR A 318 -0.08 -1.15 -9.50
C THR A 318 -1.12 -1.46 -10.57
N GLN A 319 -1.60 -0.45 -11.32
CA GLN A 319 -2.52 -0.67 -12.45
C GLN A 319 -1.94 -1.70 -13.44
N GLN A 320 -0.65 -1.59 -13.76
CA GLN A 320 0.05 -2.52 -14.65
C GLN A 320 0.15 -3.94 -14.07
N GLN A 321 0.48 -4.08 -12.78
CA GLN A 321 0.50 -5.40 -12.13
C GLN A 321 -0.88 -6.03 -12.08
N ARG A 322 -1.95 -5.27 -11.78
CA ARG A 322 -3.33 -5.76 -11.83
C ARG A 322 -3.69 -6.30 -13.20
N ARG A 323 -3.34 -5.54 -14.25
CA ARG A 323 -3.56 -5.94 -15.63
C ARG A 323 -2.84 -7.24 -15.96
N ILE A 324 -1.53 -7.32 -15.70
CA ILE A 324 -0.70 -8.50 -16.05
C ILE A 324 -1.15 -9.74 -15.26
N VAL A 325 -1.33 -9.62 -13.94
CA VAL A 325 -1.78 -10.74 -13.10
C VAL A 325 -3.17 -11.20 -13.53
N GLY A 326 -4.08 -10.27 -13.82
CA GLY A 326 -5.42 -10.58 -14.31
C GLY A 326 -5.40 -11.29 -15.67
N MET A 327 -4.59 -10.80 -16.60
CA MET A 327 -4.40 -11.40 -17.92
C MET A 327 -3.85 -12.83 -17.82
N ASN A 328 -2.75 -13.02 -17.08
CA ASN A 328 -2.16 -14.34 -16.84
C ASN A 328 -3.15 -15.29 -16.17
N ARG A 329 -4.01 -14.80 -15.28
CA ARG A 329 -5.08 -15.59 -14.68
C ARG A 329 -6.08 -16.10 -15.72
N CYS A 330 -6.50 -15.24 -16.65
CA CYS A 330 -7.40 -15.60 -17.75
C CYS A 330 -6.78 -16.69 -18.63
N LEU A 331 -5.50 -16.56 -18.97
CA LEU A 331 -4.77 -17.54 -19.78
C LEU A 331 -4.66 -18.90 -19.07
N ILE A 332 -4.37 -18.91 -17.76
CA ILE A 332 -4.33 -20.13 -16.96
C ILE A 332 -5.71 -20.81 -16.89
N GLN A 333 -6.78 -20.03 -16.70
CA GLN A 333 -8.15 -20.56 -16.72
C GLN A 333 -8.50 -21.18 -18.07
N HIS A 334 -8.11 -20.52 -19.17
CA HIS A 334 -8.28 -21.04 -20.52
C HIS A 334 -7.56 -22.38 -20.69
N GLU A 335 -6.29 -22.49 -20.29
CA GLU A 335 -5.52 -23.75 -20.35
C GLU A 335 -6.13 -24.87 -19.51
N LEU A 336 -6.78 -24.52 -18.40
CA LEU A 336 -7.51 -25.46 -17.55
C LEU A 336 -8.91 -25.80 -18.08
N GLY A 337 -9.30 -25.30 -19.25
CA GLY A 337 -10.62 -25.51 -19.84
C GLY A 337 -11.76 -24.73 -19.17
N LYS A 338 -11.45 -23.79 -18.27
CA LYS A 338 -12.42 -22.96 -17.53
C LYS A 338 -12.76 -21.70 -18.31
N ILE A 339 -13.34 -21.86 -19.50
CA ILE A 339 -13.58 -20.78 -20.46
C ILE A 339 -14.53 -19.72 -19.89
N GLU A 340 -15.63 -20.13 -19.23
CA GLU A 340 -16.60 -19.21 -18.63
C GLU A 340 -15.96 -18.31 -17.55
N ASP A 341 -15.14 -18.91 -16.67
CA ASP A 341 -14.39 -18.16 -15.64
C ASP A 341 -13.43 -17.15 -16.28
N ALA A 342 -12.73 -17.56 -17.35
CA ALA A 342 -11.79 -16.69 -18.07
C ALA A 342 -12.52 -15.53 -18.76
N LEU A 343 -13.70 -15.77 -19.34
CA LEU A 343 -14.54 -14.73 -19.96
C LEU A 343 -15.04 -13.72 -18.94
N LEU A 344 -15.46 -14.18 -17.75
CA LEU A 344 -15.87 -13.29 -16.67
C LEU A 344 -14.70 -12.38 -16.23
N ASP A 345 -13.51 -12.96 -16.05
CA ASP A 345 -12.34 -12.22 -15.60
C ASP A 345 -11.85 -11.21 -16.65
N VAL A 346 -11.78 -11.59 -17.94
CA VAL A 346 -11.32 -10.68 -18.99
C VAL A 346 -12.29 -9.51 -19.19
N ARG A 347 -13.61 -9.73 -19.11
CA ARG A 347 -14.62 -8.66 -19.20
C ARG A 347 -14.45 -7.65 -18.07
N ARG A 348 -14.29 -8.14 -16.85
CA ARG A 348 -14.05 -7.28 -15.68
C ARG A 348 -12.74 -6.48 -15.82
N LEU A 349 -11.71 -7.04 -16.43
CA LEU A 349 -10.48 -6.30 -16.75
C LEU A 349 -10.71 -5.27 -17.84
N ARG A 350 -11.50 -5.56 -18.87
CA ARG A 350 -11.85 -4.60 -19.92
C ARG A 350 -12.67 -3.42 -19.40
N ASP A 351 -13.52 -3.63 -18.39
CA ASP A 351 -14.22 -2.51 -17.74
C ASP A 351 -13.23 -1.53 -17.08
N GLN A 352 -12.10 -2.04 -16.57
CA GLN A 352 -11.03 -1.24 -15.96
C GLN A 352 -10.04 -0.68 -16.99
N PHE A 353 -9.80 -1.40 -18.07
CA PHE A 353 -8.82 -1.09 -19.11
C PHE A 353 -9.46 -1.19 -20.51
N PRO A 354 -10.43 -0.31 -20.86
CA PRO A 354 -11.26 -0.48 -22.05
C PRO A 354 -10.50 -0.35 -23.38
N MET A 355 -9.37 0.35 -23.37
CA MET A 355 -8.53 0.61 -24.55
C MET A 355 -7.43 -0.44 -24.74
N ASP A 356 -7.40 -1.49 -23.92
CA ASP A 356 -6.37 -2.50 -23.95
C ASP A 356 -6.61 -3.55 -25.05
N VAL A 357 -5.75 -3.52 -26.08
CA VAL A 357 -5.88 -4.41 -27.24
C VAL A 357 -5.65 -5.87 -26.87
N ASP A 358 -4.73 -6.18 -25.95
CA ASP A 358 -4.43 -7.56 -25.56
C ASP A 358 -5.61 -8.21 -24.83
N LEU A 359 -6.31 -7.44 -23.98
CA LEU A 359 -7.52 -7.90 -23.31
C LEU A 359 -8.66 -8.13 -24.30
N LEU A 360 -8.82 -7.25 -25.30
CA LEU A 360 -9.80 -7.43 -26.37
C LEU A 360 -9.50 -8.71 -27.18
N LEU A 361 -8.25 -8.90 -27.60
CA LEU A 361 -7.85 -10.09 -28.35
C LEU A 361 -8.05 -11.37 -27.54
N THR A 362 -7.80 -11.32 -26.23
CA THR A 362 -8.02 -12.45 -25.33
C THR A 362 -9.50 -12.80 -25.24
N GLU A 363 -10.39 -11.81 -25.06
CA GLU A 363 -11.83 -12.09 -25.05
C GLU A 363 -12.30 -12.69 -26.38
N VAL A 364 -11.84 -12.14 -27.52
CA VAL A 364 -12.18 -12.66 -28.85
C VAL A 364 -11.68 -14.11 -29.02
N ALA A 365 -10.48 -14.42 -28.55
CA ALA A 365 -9.93 -15.77 -28.60
C ALA A 365 -10.76 -16.75 -27.75
N LEU A 366 -11.14 -16.35 -26.52
CA LEU A 366 -11.99 -17.15 -25.63
C LEU A 366 -13.37 -17.41 -26.24
N LEU A 367 -14.03 -16.37 -26.77
CA LEU A 367 -15.34 -16.50 -27.43
C LEU A 367 -15.28 -17.37 -28.68
N SER A 368 -14.18 -17.30 -29.44
CA SER A 368 -13.98 -18.16 -30.61
C SER A 368 -13.82 -19.62 -30.23
N HIS A 369 -13.24 -19.90 -29.06
CA HIS A 369 -13.11 -21.25 -28.51
C HIS A 369 -14.43 -21.76 -27.93
N GLU A 370 -15.23 -20.89 -27.30
CA GLU A 370 -16.58 -21.20 -26.80
C GLU A 370 -17.57 -21.48 -27.94
N LYS A 371 -17.49 -20.70 -29.03
CA LYS A 371 -18.37 -20.83 -30.22
C LYS A 371 -17.91 -21.87 -31.24
N LYS A 372 -16.93 -22.70 -30.93
CA LYS A 372 -16.67 -23.88 -31.76
C LYS A 372 -17.89 -24.82 -31.71
N ILE A 373 -18.68 -24.69 -32.77
CA ILE A 373 -19.55 -25.68 -33.44
C ILE A 373 -18.85 -27.04 -33.53
#